data_AF-A0A7K7KT51-F1
#
_entry.id   AF-A0A7K7KT51-F1
#
_cell.length_a   1.000
_cell.length_b   1.000
_cell.length_c   1.000
_cell.angle_alpha   90.00
_cell.angle_beta   90.00
_cell.angle_gamma   90.00
#
_symmetry.space_group_name_H-M   'P 1'
#
loop_
_entity.id
_entity.type
_entity.pdbx_description
1 polymer ?
#
loop_
_entity_poly.entity_id
_entity_poly.type
_entity_poly.pdbx_seq_one_letter_code
_entity_poly.pdbx_strand_id
1 'polypeptide(L)'
;PYYVLPNRDLFVRATLYGAEPNLMLFADTCVVSPNPYDFTTVASDIIRNGCVRDPTYRSYYSPDRRIVQFKFRAPSFIGRYSSVYLQCKMSVCNRYNYSSRCYQGCIRRNKRSTSDSDE
;
A
#
# COMPACT_ATOMS: atom_id res chain seq x y z
N PRO A 1 9.02 8.23 -17.14
CA PRO A 1 9.24 6.96 -16.40
C PRO A 1 10.40 7.14 -15.43
N TYR A 2 10.41 6.45 -14.28
CA TYR A 2 11.51 6.51 -13.31
C TYR A 2 12.38 5.26 -13.47
N TYR A 3 13.68 5.44 -13.70
CA TYR A 3 14.60 4.31 -13.86
C TYR A 3 14.93 3.71 -12.50
N VAL A 4 14.68 2.40 -12.37
CA VAL A 4 14.85 1.66 -11.12
C VAL A 4 15.85 0.55 -11.30
N LEU A 5 16.78 0.43 -10.36
CA LEU A 5 17.69 -0.71 -10.27
C LEU A 5 17.15 -1.70 -9.23
N PRO A 6 17.32 -3.02 -9.45
CA PRO A 6 16.99 -4.02 -8.45
C PRO A 6 17.66 -3.72 -7.11
N ASN A 7 16.98 -4.02 -6.00
CA ASN A 7 17.49 -3.86 -4.64
C ASN A 7 17.83 -2.41 -4.22
N ARG A 8 17.41 -1.39 -4.98
CA ARG A 8 17.51 0.01 -4.55
C ARG A 8 16.23 0.46 -3.85
N ASP A 9 16.38 1.37 -2.88
CA ASP A 9 15.25 1.97 -2.18
C ASP A 9 14.50 2.91 -3.14
N LEU A 10 13.18 2.77 -3.21
CA LEU A 10 12.26 3.62 -3.95
C LEU A 10 11.42 4.44 -2.96
N PHE A 11 11.27 5.72 -3.25
CA PHE A 11 10.52 6.65 -2.42
C PHE A 11 9.23 7.04 -3.13
N VAL A 12 8.11 6.89 -2.44
CA VAL A 12 6.78 7.18 -2.97
C VAL A 12 6.12 8.21 -2.08
N ARG A 13 5.61 9.27 -2.70
CA ARG A 13 4.77 10.28 -2.04
C ARG A 13 3.49 10.44 -2.83
N ALA A 14 2.37 10.29 -2.14
CA ALA A 14 1.04 10.65 -2.62
C ALA A 14 0.55 11.86 -1.82
N THR A 15 -0.07 12.81 -2.52
CA THR A 15 -0.62 14.03 -1.92
C THR A 15 -2.03 14.21 -2.43
N LEU A 16 -2.98 14.35 -1.50
CA LEU A 16 -4.36 14.66 -1.82
C LEU A 16 -4.52 16.18 -1.99
N TYR A 17 -4.83 16.61 -3.21
CA TYR A 17 -5.23 17.97 -3.53
C TYR A 17 -6.76 18.04 -3.53
N GLY A 18 -7.34 18.88 -2.67
CA GLY A 18 -8.79 19.04 -2.57
C GLY A 18 -9.14 20.29 -1.76
N ALA A 19 -10.29 20.88 -2.05
CA ALA A 19 -10.77 22.08 -1.37
C ALA A 19 -11.28 21.80 0.05
N GLU A 20 -11.71 20.56 0.34
CA GLU A 20 -12.23 20.20 1.65
C GLU A 20 -11.11 20.12 2.71
N PRO A 21 -11.24 20.87 3.83
CA PRO A 21 -10.16 21.00 4.82
C PRO A 21 -9.98 19.75 5.68
N ASN A 22 -11.00 18.90 5.79
CA ASN A 22 -11.07 17.80 6.76
C ASN A 22 -10.85 16.42 6.13
N LEU A 23 -10.08 16.35 5.04
CA LEU A 23 -9.75 15.08 4.39
C LEU A 23 -8.41 14.54 4.88
N MET A 24 -8.30 13.22 4.91
CA MET A 24 -7.05 12.49 5.09
C MET A 24 -6.89 11.40 4.05
N LEU A 25 -5.64 11.09 3.72
CA LEU A 25 -5.27 10.08 2.74
C LEU A 25 -4.68 8.86 3.44
N PHE A 26 -5.02 7.67 2.95
CA PHE A 26 -4.53 6.40 3.47
C PHE A 26 -4.17 5.46 2.32
N ALA A 27 -2.99 4.84 2.36
CA ALA A 27 -2.60 3.79 1.43
C ALA A 27 -3.15 2.44 1.89
N ASP A 28 -4.17 1.94 1.19
CA ASP A 28 -4.81 0.67 1.53
C ASP A 28 -4.05 -0.52 0.93
N THR A 29 -3.73 -0.46 -0.35
CA THR A 29 -3.07 -1.57 -1.05
C THR A 29 -2.10 -1.01 -2.06
N CYS A 30 -0.84 -1.44 -2.04
CA CYS A 30 0.17 -1.05 -3.01
C CYS A 30 0.89 -2.31 -3.50
N VAL A 31 0.94 -2.51 -4.82
CA VAL A 31 1.44 -3.74 -5.46
C VAL A 31 2.35 -3.38 -6.63
N VAL A 32 3.48 -4.07 -6.72
CA VAL A 32 4.39 -3.98 -7.88
C VAL A 32 4.16 -5.17 -8.80
N SER A 33 3.95 -4.91 -10.10
CA SER A 33 3.78 -5.93 -11.14
C SER A 33 4.53 -5.55 -12.41
N PRO A 34 5.07 -6.51 -13.19
CA PRO A 34 5.58 -6.23 -14.54
C PRO A 34 4.45 -6.04 -15.56
N ASN A 35 3.21 -6.45 -15.25
CA ASN A 35 2.05 -6.30 -16.13
C ASN A 35 1.19 -5.11 -15.65
N PRO A 36 0.94 -4.08 -16.49
CA PRO A 36 0.12 -2.93 -16.11
C PRO A 36 -1.38 -3.24 -15.97
N TYR A 37 -1.82 -4.43 -16.39
CA TYR A 37 -3.22 -4.86 -16.35
C TYR A 37 -3.47 -6.05 -15.40
N ASP A 38 -2.41 -6.67 -14.87
CA ASP A 38 -2.51 -7.80 -13.94
C ASP A 38 -1.56 -7.58 -12.75
N PHE A 39 -2.14 -7.33 -11.57
CA PHE A 39 -1.43 -7.15 -10.31
C PHE A 39 -1.61 -8.33 -9.37
N THR A 40 -1.84 -9.53 -9.91
CA THR A 40 -2.11 -10.74 -9.13
C THR A 40 -1.17 -11.90 -9.43
N THR A 41 -0.83 -12.14 -10.70
CA THR A 41 -0.07 -13.33 -11.11
C THR A 41 1.41 -13.26 -10.74
N VAL A 42 2.09 -12.19 -11.14
CA VAL A 42 3.51 -11.93 -10.81
C VAL A 42 3.56 -10.59 -10.10
N ALA A 43 3.27 -10.63 -8.81
CA ALA A 43 3.07 -9.42 -8.03
C ALA A 43 3.81 -9.48 -6.68
N SER A 44 4.31 -8.32 -6.24
CA SER A 44 4.83 -8.15 -4.89
C SER A 44 3.98 -7.13 -4.14
N ASP A 45 3.31 -7.61 -3.10
CA ASP A 45 2.53 -6.78 -2.19
C ASP A 45 3.48 -5.95 -1.31
N ILE A 46 3.40 -4.63 -1.42
CA ILE A 46 4.08 -3.70 -0.51
C ILE A 46 3.19 -3.46 0.71
N ILE A 47 1.92 -3.14 0.44
CA ILE A 47 0.85 -2.98 1.42
C ILE A 47 -0.36 -3.74 0.90
N ARG A 48 -1.08 -4.46 1.76
CA ARG A 48 -2.32 -5.16 1.41
C ARG A 48 -3.34 -4.98 2.53
N ASN A 49 -4.50 -4.38 2.23
CA ASN A 49 -5.57 -4.08 3.20
C ASN A 49 -5.04 -3.29 4.43
N GLY A 50 -4.19 -2.31 4.19
CA GLY A 50 -3.56 -1.47 5.21
C GLY A 50 -2.42 -2.16 5.98
N CYS A 51 -2.16 -3.44 5.72
CA CYS A 51 -1.08 -4.19 6.36
C CYS A 51 0.17 -4.15 5.49
N VAL A 52 1.29 -3.71 6.08
CA VAL A 52 2.61 -3.80 5.45
C VAL A 52 2.95 -5.27 5.21
N ARG A 53 3.36 -5.59 3.99
CA ARG A 53 3.78 -6.93 3.55
C ARG A 53 5.26 -6.97 3.17
N ASP A 54 5.80 -5.87 2.67
CA ASP A 54 7.22 -5.76 2.37
C ASP A 54 8.03 -5.46 3.65
N PRO A 55 9.03 -6.28 4.02
CA PRO A 55 9.84 -6.08 5.23
C PRO A 55 10.75 -4.84 5.17
N THR A 56 11.09 -4.38 3.97
CA THR A 56 11.90 -3.19 3.72
C THR A 56 11.09 -1.90 3.74
N TYR A 57 9.76 -2.01 3.83
CA TYR A 57 8.87 -0.86 3.93
C TYR A 57 9.19 0.02 5.13
N ARG A 58 9.24 1.33 4.92
CA ARG A 58 9.30 2.34 5.99
C ARG A 58 8.39 3.51 5.64
N SER A 59 7.46 3.85 6.53
CA SER A 59 6.67 5.06 6.42
C SER A 59 7.46 6.28 6.90
N TYR A 60 7.21 7.43 6.26
CA TYR A 60 7.70 8.71 6.72
C TYR A 60 6.54 9.48 7.35
N TYR A 61 6.74 9.97 8.57
CA TYR A 61 5.74 10.79 9.24
C TYR A 61 5.50 12.09 8.45
N SER A 62 4.24 12.51 8.36
CA SER A 62 3.83 13.82 7.84
C SER A 62 2.81 14.43 8.80
N PRO A 63 3.02 15.68 9.26
CA PRO A 63 2.01 16.41 10.02
C PRO A 63 0.72 16.64 9.21
N ASP A 64 0.84 16.80 7.89
CA ASP A 64 -0.31 16.91 6.99
C ASP A 64 -0.85 15.51 6.68
N ARG A 65 -2.07 15.23 7.15
CA ARG A 65 -2.77 13.94 6.95
C ARG A 65 -3.24 13.71 5.52
N ARG A 66 -3.09 14.67 4.61
CA ARG A 66 -3.33 14.53 3.17
C ARG A 66 -2.12 13.95 2.43
N ILE A 67 -0.99 13.79 3.11
CA ILE A 67 0.23 13.25 2.53
C ILE A 67 0.48 11.85 3.07
N VAL A 68 0.67 10.89 2.15
CA VAL A 68 1.19 9.56 2.45
C VAL A 68 2.55 9.44 1.78
N GLN A 69 3.57 9.11 2.57
CA GLN A 69 4.93 8.96 2.08
C GLN A 69 5.61 7.76 2.72
N PHE A 70 6.26 6.96 1.89
CA PHE A 70 6.94 5.74 2.32
C PHE A 70 8.07 5.40 1.36
N LYS A 71 8.95 4.51 1.81
CA LYS A 71 9.89 3.82 0.95
C LYS A 71 9.74 2.31 1.05
N PHE A 72 10.21 1.63 0.02
CA PHE A 72 10.40 0.18 -0.03
C PHE A 72 11.56 -0.13 -0.97
N ARG A 73 12.14 -1.32 -0.87
CA ARG A 73 13.21 -1.76 -1.75
C ARG A 73 12.61 -2.41 -2.99
N ALA A 74 13.11 -2.01 -4.16
CA ALA A 74 12.72 -2.59 -5.42
C ALA A 74 12.89 -4.13 -5.41
N PRO A 75 11.82 -4.91 -5.68
CA PRO A 75 11.88 -6.37 -5.70
C PRO A 75 12.94 -6.89 -6.68
N SER A 76 13.63 -7.99 -6.37
CA SER A 76 14.70 -8.50 -7.23
C SER A 76 14.22 -8.89 -8.64
N PHE A 77 12.96 -9.33 -8.78
CA PHE A 77 12.39 -9.75 -10.07
C PHE A 77 12.32 -8.62 -11.09
N ILE A 78 12.34 -7.34 -10.67
CA ILE A 78 12.24 -6.22 -11.62
C ILE A 78 13.36 -6.24 -12.66
N GLY A 79 14.53 -6.82 -12.32
CA GLY A 79 15.66 -6.93 -13.26
C GLY A 79 15.40 -7.87 -14.44
N ARG A 80 14.32 -8.66 -14.41
CA ARG A 80 13.92 -9.55 -15.50
C ARG A 80 12.96 -8.90 -16.50
N TYR A 81 12.50 -7.69 -16.21
CA TYR A 81 11.50 -6.99 -17.01
C TYR A 81 12.01 -5.60 -17.40
N SER A 82 11.73 -5.17 -18.62
CA SER A 82 12.11 -3.84 -19.11
C SER A 82 11.32 -2.72 -18.44
N SER A 83 10.18 -3.03 -17.83
CA SER A 83 9.32 -2.09 -17.13
C SER A 83 8.51 -2.79 -16.05
N VAL A 84 8.22 -2.07 -14.97
CA VAL A 84 7.36 -2.51 -13.87
C VAL A 84 6.47 -1.36 -13.43
N TYR A 85 5.36 -1.69 -12.80
CA TYR A 85 4.29 -0.78 -12.45
C TYR A 85 3.98 -0.91 -10.96
N LEU A 86 3.89 0.22 -10.28
CA LEU A 86 3.38 0.31 -8.92
C LEU A 86 1.94 0.80 -8.98
N GLN A 87 0.99 -0.04 -8.57
CA GLN A 87 -0.40 0.37 -8.40
C GLN A 87 -0.68 0.54 -6.92
N CYS A 88 -1.28 1.67 -6.55
CA CYS A 88 -1.75 1.92 -5.19
C CYS A 88 -3.23 2.27 -5.16
N LYS A 89 -4.00 1.52 -4.38
CA LYS A 89 -5.35 1.86 -3.95
C LYS A 89 -5.27 2.79 -2.73
N MET A 90 -5.70 4.03 -2.92
CA MET A 90 -5.75 5.04 -1.87
C MET A 90 -7.19 5.20 -1.37
N SER A 91 -7.36 5.39 -0.06
CA SER A 91 -8.63 5.78 0.55
C SER A 91 -8.57 7.23 0.99
N VAL A 92 -9.58 8.00 0.62
CA VAL A 92 -9.80 9.36 1.11
C VAL A 92 -10.91 9.29 2.15
N CYS A 93 -10.65 9.80 3.35
CA CYS A 93 -11.61 9.77 4.45
C CYS A 93 -11.77 11.14 5.08
N ASN A 94 -12.92 11.39 5.68
CA ASN A 94 -13.08 12.50 6.60
C ASN A 94 -12.25 12.23 7.88
N ARG A 95 -11.43 13.20 8.28
CA ARG A 95 -10.49 13.15 9.42
C ARG A 95 -11.19 12.88 10.75
N TYR A 96 -12.45 13.26 10.90
CA TYR A 96 -13.22 13.11 12.14
C TYR A 96 -14.17 11.92 12.12
N ASN A 97 -14.22 11.18 11.01
CA ASN A 97 -14.97 9.92 10.96
C ASN A 97 -14.07 8.75 11.39
N TYR A 98 -14.11 8.42 12.68
CA TYR A 98 -13.28 7.36 13.28
C TYR A 98 -13.68 5.93 12.87
N SER A 99 -14.86 5.71 12.29
CA SER A 99 -15.24 4.40 11.73
C SER A 99 -14.79 4.21 10.28
N SER A 100 -14.19 5.23 9.67
CA SER A 100 -13.74 5.21 8.27
C SER A 100 -12.61 4.20 8.03
N ARG A 101 -12.45 3.81 6.75
CA ARG A 101 -11.39 2.89 6.31
C ARG A 101 -9.99 3.33 6.75
N CYS A 102 -9.74 4.65 6.81
CA CYS A 102 -8.43 5.20 7.22
C CYS A 102 -8.07 4.89 8.68
N TYR A 103 -9.06 4.87 9.58
CA TYR A 103 -8.83 4.54 11.00
C TYR A 103 -8.88 3.04 11.30
N GLN A 104 -9.51 2.23 10.43
CA GLN A 104 -9.47 0.77 10.54
C GLN A 104 -8.04 0.21 10.38
N GLY A 105 -7.13 0.95 9.74
CA GLY A 105 -5.72 0.57 9.64
C GLY A 105 -5.49 -0.78 8.94
N CYS A 106 -4.64 -1.63 9.53
CA CYS A 106 -4.35 -2.97 9.02
C CYS A 106 -5.47 -3.95 9.37
N ILE A 107 -6.19 -4.42 8.35
CA ILE A 107 -7.24 -5.43 8.51
C ILE A 107 -6.65 -6.79 8.13
N ARG A 108 -6.34 -7.60 9.14
CA ARG A 108 -5.91 -8.99 8.95
C ARG A 108 -7.14 -9.88 8.83
N ARG A 109 -7.11 -10.81 7.87
CA ARG A 109 -8.09 -11.90 7.84
C ARG A 109 -7.71 -12.85 8.97
N ASN A 110 -8.49 -12.89 10.05
CA ASN A 110 -8.32 -13.92 11.06
C ASN A 110 -8.59 -15.28 10.41
N LYS A 111 -7.75 -16.28 10.71
CA LYS A 111 -8.08 -17.67 10.38
C LYS A 111 -9.44 -17.96 11.04
N ARG A 112 -10.40 -18.48 10.28
CA ARG A 112 -11.65 -18.99 10.88
C ARG A 112 -11.25 -20.10 11.84
N SER A 113 -11.70 -20.05 13.08
CA SER A 113 -11.62 -21.19 13.98
C SER A 113 -12.45 -22.32 13.38
N THR A 114 -11.83 -23.46 13.09
CA THR A 114 -12.55 -24.72 12.95
C THR A 114 -12.83 -25.18 14.38
N SER A 115 -13.92 -24.72 14.97
CA SER A 115 -14.52 -25.48 16.06
C SER A 115 -15.13 -26.70 15.41
N ASP A 116 -14.43 -27.83 15.47
CA ASP A 116 -15.05 -29.14 15.30
C ASP A 116 -16.07 -29.24 16.44
N SER A 117 -17.34 -29.20 16.05
CA SER A 117 -18.45 -29.54 16.93
C SER A 117 -18.47 -31.06 17.02
N ASP A 118 -17.65 -31.63 17.90
CA ASP A 118 -17.91 -32.96 18.45
C ASP A 118 -18.90 -32.79 19.60
N GLU A 119 -20.19 -33.01 19.32
CA GLU A 119 -21.16 -33.76 20.14
C GLU A 119 -22.48 -33.97 19.42
#